data_AF-A0A2K5R5T0-F1
#
_entry.id   AF-A0A2K5R5T0-F1
#
_cell.length_a   1.000
_cell.length_b   1.000
_cell.length_c   1.000
_cell.angle_alpha   90.00
_cell.angle_beta   90.00
_cell.angle_gamma   90.00
#
_symmetry.space_group_name_H-M   'P 1'
#
loop_
_entity.id
_entity.type
_entity.pdbx_description
1 polymer ?
#
loop_
_entity_poly.entity_id
_entity_poly.type
_entity_poly.pdbx_seq_one_letter_code
_entity_poly.pdbx_strand_id
1 'polypeptide(L)'
;MWLLCVLAAVLAWGFIWVWDSSERMKSWEQGRLLGAESRTLLVIAHPDDEAMFFAPTVLGLARLRHRVYLLCFSAGNYYNQGETRKKELLQSCDVLGIPPSSVMIIDNRDFPDDPGVQWDTEHVASVLLQHIEVNGINLVVTFDAGGVSGHSNHIALYAAVRALYSEGKLPKESHVLPPQPAPLVPPPLHFLLPVHENQLIELPLKP
;
A
#
# COMPACT_ATOMS: atom_id res chain seq x y z
N MET A 1 14.28 -16.68 48.56
CA MET A 1 14.97 -16.39 47.28
C MET A 1 14.01 -16.49 46.10
N TRP A 2 13.36 -17.62 45.85
CA TRP A 2 12.53 -17.84 44.65
C TRP A 2 11.31 -16.92 44.52
N LEU A 3 10.59 -16.67 45.63
CA LEU A 3 9.46 -15.73 45.67
C LEU A 3 9.84 -14.29 45.28
N LEU A 4 11.06 -13.85 45.63
CA LEU A 4 11.55 -12.51 45.27
C LEU A 4 11.86 -12.42 43.76
N CYS A 5 12.38 -13.50 43.16
CA CYS A 5 12.67 -13.55 41.72
C CYS A 5 11.38 -13.53 40.88
N VAL A 6 10.34 -14.27 41.32
CA VAL A 6 9.04 -14.28 40.62
C VAL A 6 8.38 -12.90 40.68
N LEU A 7 8.43 -12.24 41.84
CA LEU A 7 7.84 -10.91 42.02
C LEU A 7 8.56 -9.84 41.17
N ALA A 8 9.89 -9.92 41.08
CA ALA A 8 10.68 -9.05 40.20
C ALA A 8 10.36 -9.26 38.71
N ALA A 9 10.18 -10.51 38.26
CA ALA A 9 9.84 -10.82 36.88
C ALA A 9 8.45 -10.28 36.48
N VAL A 10 7.45 -10.39 37.37
CA VAL A 10 6.10 -9.86 37.14
C VAL A 10 6.11 -8.33 37.06
N LEU A 11 6.88 -7.66 37.92
CA LEU A 11 7.02 -6.20 37.88
C LEU A 11 7.73 -5.72 36.61
N ALA A 12 8.79 -6.42 36.18
CA ALA A 12 9.48 -6.11 34.93
C ALA A 12 8.57 -6.32 33.72
N TRP A 13 7.79 -7.41 33.69
CA TRP A 13 6.81 -7.67 32.64
C TRP A 13 5.70 -6.61 32.61
N GLY A 14 5.16 -6.23 33.76
CA GLY A 14 4.18 -5.16 33.89
C GLY A 14 4.73 -3.82 33.41
N PHE A 15 5.98 -3.50 33.74
CA PHE A 15 6.64 -2.28 33.29
C PHE A 15 6.88 -2.28 31.78
N ILE A 16 7.35 -3.39 31.20
CA ILE A 16 7.50 -3.55 29.75
C ILE A 16 6.15 -3.40 29.05
N TRP A 17 5.08 -4.01 29.57
CA TRP A 17 3.74 -3.93 28.98
C TRP A 17 3.16 -2.51 29.05
N VAL A 18 3.36 -1.79 30.16
CA VAL A 18 2.94 -0.39 30.31
C VAL A 18 3.76 0.53 29.40
N TRP A 19 5.07 0.31 29.31
CA TRP A 19 5.95 1.08 28.42
C TRP A 19 5.57 0.87 26.94
N ASP A 20 5.40 -0.38 26.51
CA ASP A 20 4.97 -0.73 25.16
C ASP A 20 3.57 -0.17 24.84
N SER A 21 2.64 -0.19 25.81
CA SER A 21 1.32 0.42 25.67
C SER A 21 1.37 1.94 25.58
N SER A 22 2.28 2.58 26.31
CA SER A 22 2.53 4.03 26.23
C SER A 22 3.12 4.42 24.88
N GLU A 23 4.11 3.67 24.37
CA GLU A 23 4.70 3.92 23.04
C GLU A 23 3.69 3.70 21.91
N ARG A 24 2.83 2.68 22.02
CA ARG A 24 1.67 2.51 21.12
C ARG A 24 0.74 3.71 21.17
N MET A 25 0.43 4.22 22.36
CA MET A 25 -0.48 5.36 22.51
C MET A 25 0.08 6.65 21.95
N LYS A 26 1.38 6.92 22.13
CA LYS A 26 2.07 8.06 21.50
C LYS A 26 2.06 7.96 19.98
N SER A 27 2.34 6.77 19.43
CA SER A 27 2.24 6.51 17.98
C SER A 27 0.84 6.77 17.44
N TRP A 28 -0.20 6.38 18.19
CA TRP A 28 -1.59 6.64 17.83
C TRP A 28 -1.99 8.11 17.95
N GLU A 29 -1.48 8.84 18.95
CA GLU A 29 -1.65 10.28 19.08
C GLU A 29 -0.94 11.05 17.96
N GLN A 30 0.27 10.63 17.58
CA GLN A 30 0.96 11.15 16.40
C GLN A 30 0.12 10.92 15.14
N GLY A 31 -0.42 9.70 14.96
CA GLY A 31 -1.33 9.37 13.85
C GLY A 31 -2.63 10.19 13.85
N ARG A 32 -3.15 10.56 15.03
CA ARG A 32 -4.31 11.46 15.17
C ARG A 32 -3.97 12.93 14.92
N LEU A 33 -2.77 13.39 15.24
CA LEU A 33 -2.29 14.74 14.94
C LEU A 33 -2.02 14.93 13.44
N LEU A 34 -1.65 13.86 12.73
CA LEU A 34 -1.66 13.77 11.26
C LEU A 34 -3.09 13.70 10.68
N GLY A 35 -4.11 13.55 11.53
CA GLY A 35 -5.52 13.31 11.22
C GLY A 35 -6.31 14.51 10.70
N ALA A 36 -5.66 15.47 10.05
CA ALA A 36 -6.37 16.27 9.05
C ALA A 36 -6.63 15.36 7.83
N GLU A 37 -7.70 14.54 7.88
CA GLU A 37 -8.21 13.65 6.81
C GLU A 37 -7.17 13.36 5.71
N SER A 38 -6.09 12.67 6.07
CA SER A 38 -4.93 12.50 5.19
C SER A 38 -5.35 11.74 3.92
N ARG A 39 -5.05 12.29 2.75
CA ARG A 39 -5.53 11.81 1.46
C ARG A 39 -4.41 11.06 0.75
N THR A 40 -4.47 9.75 0.82
CA THR A 40 -3.46 8.87 0.23
C THR A 40 -3.88 8.42 -1.16
N LEU A 41 -2.98 8.51 -2.13
CA LEU A 41 -3.14 7.93 -3.45
C LEU A 41 -2.33 6.64 -3.56
N LEU A 42 -3.00 5.53 -3.81
CA LEU A 42 -2.40 4.28 -4.24
C LEU A 42 -2.33 4.27 -5.76
N VAL A 43 -1.12 4.13 -6.31
CA VAL A 43 -0.86 4.10 -7.75
C VAL A 43 -0.43 2.69 -8.14
N ILE A 44 -1.22 2.04 -8.99
CA ILE A 44 -1.00 0.67 -9.48
C ILE A 44 -0.97 0.64 -11.01
N ALA A 45 -0.39 -0.42 -11.59
CA ALA A 45 -0.33 -0.56 -13.03
C ALA A 45 -1.56 -1.28 -13.57
N HIS A 46 -2.00 -2.34 -12.87
CA HIS A 46 -2.98 -3.29 -13.37
C HIS A 46 -4.10 -3.59 -12.36
N PRO A 47 -5.29 -4.00 -12.82
CA PRO A 47 -6.36 -4.52 -11.98
C PRO A 47 -6.00 -5.88 -11.32
N ASP A 48 -5.64 -5.89 -10.03
CA ASP A 48 -5.24 -7.03 -9.17
C ASP A 48 -4.08 -6.64 -8.24
N ASP A 49 -3.23 -5.70 -8.67
CA ASP A 49 -2.09 -5.20 -7.91
C ASP A 49 -2.49 -4.71 -6.51
N GLU A 50 -3.67 -4.09 -6.37
CA GLU A 50 -4.18 -3.56 -5.10
C GLU A 50 -4.37 -4.67 -4.08
N ALA A 51 -4.86 -5.83 -4.52
CA ALA A 51 -5.10 -6.98 -3.66
C ALA A 51 -3.82 -7.81 -3.48
N MET A 52 -3.07 -7.99 -4.56
CA MET A 52 -1.87 -8.84 -4.60
C MET A 52 -0.70 -8.24 -3.81
N PHE A 53 -0.46 -6.94 -3.94
CA PHE A 53 0.71 -6.28 -3.36
C PHE A 53 0.37 -5.28 -2.25
N PHE A 54 -0.83 -4.67 -2.28
CA PHE A 54 -1.13 -3.52 -1.42
C PHE A 54 -2.25 -3.75 -0.40
N ALA A 55 -2.91 -4.90 -0.35
CA ALA A 55 -4.02 -5.12 0.59
C ALA A 55 -3.64 -4.84 2.06
N PRO A 56 -2.48 -5.31 2.60
CA PRO A 56 -2.07 -4.96 3.95
C PRO A 56 -1.86 -3.45 4.15
N THR A 57 -1.33 -2.77 3.14
CA THR A 57 -1.09 -1.32 3.16
C THR A 57 -2.40 -0.54 3.16
N VAL A 58 -3.35 -0.88 2.29
CA VAL A 58 -4.68 -0.24 2.24
C VAL A 58 -5.42 -0.42 3.56
N LEU A 59 -5.43 -1.63 4.12
CA LEU A 59 -6.05 -1.90 5.42
C LEU A 59 -5.38 -1.14 6.56
N GLY A 60 -4.05 -0.99 6.51
CA GLY A 60 -3.30 -0.16 7.46
C GLY A 60 -3.69 1.31 7.39
N LEU A 61 -3.74 1.88 6.19
CA LEU A 61 -4.16 3.26 5.93
C LEU A 61 -5.60 3.52 6.39
N ALA A 62 -6.51 2.58 6.13
CA ALA A 62 -7.90 2.67 6.58
C ALA A 62 -8.01 2.70 8.12
N ARG A 63 -7.21 1.89 8.83
CA ARG A 63 -7.13 1.91 10.30
C ARG A 63 -6.61 3.23 10.84
N LEU A 64 -5.68 3.85 10.14
CA LEU A 64 -5.16 5.18 10.42
C LEU A 64 -6.11 6.32 9.99
N ARG A 65 -7.31 5.98 9.48
CA ARG A 65 -8.32 6.94 9.00
C ARG A 65 -7.84 7.81 7.83
N HIS A 66 -6.92 7.30 7.01
CA HIS A 66 -6.58 7.94 5.75
C HIS A 66 -7.72 7.71 4.75
N ARG A 67 -8.04 8.75 3.98
CA ARG A 67 -8.90 8.62 2.80
C ARG A 67 -8.08 8.13 1.63
N VAL A 68 -8.31 6.89 1.22
CA VAL A 68 -7.57 6.26 0.13
C VAL A 68 -8.24 6.56 -1.22
N TYR A 69 -7.43 6.98 -2.18
CA TYR A 69 -7.72 7.09 -3.60
C TYR A 69 -6.89 6.04 -4.34
N LEU A 70 -7.41 5.52 -5.44
CA LEU A 70 -6.71 4.56 -6.28
C LEU A 70 -6.66 5.06 -7.72
N LEU A 71 -5.47 5.09 -8.30
CA LEU A 71 -5.23 5.34 -9.71
C LEU A 71 -4.58 4.10 -10.34
N CYS A 72 -5.32 3.44 -11.21
CA CYS A 72 -4.84 2.30 -12.00
C CYS A 72 -4.50 2.79 -13.41
N PHE A 73 -3.26 2.60 -13.85
CA PHE A 73 -2.78 3.15 -15.12
C PHE A 73 -3.22 2.36 -16.36
N SER A 74 -3.77 1.17 -16.20
CA SER A 74 -4.28 0.38 -17.34
C SER A 74 -5.54 -0.38 -16.98
N ALA A 75 -6.39 -0.65 -17.98
CA ALA A 75 -7.53 -1.55 -17.82
C ALA A 75 -7.13 -3.03 -17.71
N GLY A 76 -5.84 -3.38 -17.80
CA GLY A 76 -5.38 -4.77 -17.71
C GLY A 76 -5.77 -5.61 -18.93
N ASN A 77 -5.81 -4.99 -20.11
CA ASN A 77 -6.44 -5.54 -21.30
C ASN A 77 -5.54 -6.45 -22.16
N TYR A 78 -4.40 -6.94 -21.66
CA TYR A 78 -3.48 -7.78 -22.45
C TYR A 78 -4.18 -9.00 -23.10
N TYR A 79 -5.09 -9.64 -22.37
CA TYR A 79 -5.88 -10.78 -22.85
C TYR A 79 -7.26 -10.42 -23.40
N ASN A 80 -7.51 -9.15 -23.76
CA ASN A 80 -8.83 -8.63 -24.17
C ASN A 80 -9.91 -8.77 -23.07
N GLN A 81 -9.52 -8.65 -21.80
CA GLN A 81 -10.40 -8.82 -20.64
C GLN A 81 -10.60 -7.53 -19.83
N GLY A 82 -10.23 -6.37 -20.38
CA GLY A 82 -10.21 -5.11 -19.63
C GLY A 82 -11.57 -4.70 -19.05
N GLU A 83 -12.67 -4.95 -19.77
CA GLU A 83 -14.02 -4.67 -19.24
C GLU A 83 -14.37 -5.51 -18.02
N THR A 84 -13.92 -6.77 -17.98
CA THR A 84 -14.12 -7.66 -16.84
C THR A 84 -13.22 -7.22 -15.69
N ARG A 85 -11.93 -7.01 -15.96
CA ARG A 85 -10.92 -6.63 -14.96
C ARG A 85 -11.20 -5.27 -14.31
N LYS A 86 -11.76 -4.30 -15.04
CA LYS A 86 -12.24 -3.04 -14.47
C LYS A 86 -13.31 -3.26 -13.40
N LYS A 87 -14.27 -4.16 -13.66
CA LYS A 87 -15.34 -4.49 -12.71
C LYS A 87 -14.78 -5.23 -11.49
N GLU A 88 -13.85 -6.15 -11.72
CA GLU A 88 -13.15 -6.88 -10.66
C GLU A 88 -12.37 -5.94 -9.75
N LEU A 89 -11.62 -4.98 -10.31
CA LEU A 89 -10.91 -3.97 -9.51
C LEU A 89 -11.87 -3.12 -8.68
N LEU A 90 -12.99 -2.66 -9.25
CA LEU A 90 -13.97 -1.88 -8.49
C LEU A 90 -14.57 -2.69 -7.34
N GLN A 91 -14.85 -3.98 -7.54
CA GLN A 91 -15.35 -4.89 -6.50
C GLN A 91 -14.28 -5.16 -5.43
N SER A 92 -13.03 -5.38 -5.84
CA SER A 92 -11.90 -5.56 -4.94
C SER A 92 -11.67 -4.31 -4.08
N CYS A 93 -11.73 -3.12 -4.68
CA CYS A 93 -11.65 -1.83 -3.99
C CYS A 93 -12.76 -1.67 -2.94
N ASP A 94 -14.00 -2.04 -3.27
CA ASP A 94 -15.14 -1.99 -2.35
C ASP A 94 -14.89 -2.87 -1.11
N VAL A 95 -14.37 -4.09 -1.32
CA VAL A 95 -13.96 -4.99 -0.22
C VAL A 95 -12.84 -4.40 0.63
N LEU A 96 -11.88 -3.71 0.01
CA LEU A 96 -10.78 -3.02 0.70
C LEU A 96 -11.21 -1.70 1.38
N GLY A 97 -12.47 -1.28 1.21
CA GLY A 97 -13.01 -0.05 1.79
C GLY A 97 -12.66 1.23 1.02
N ILE A 98 -12.26 1.11 -0.25
CA ILE A 98 -12.05 2.24 -1.15
C ILE A 98 -13.34 2.48 -1.95
N PRO A 99 -14.04 3.62 -1.75
CA PRO A 99 -15.30 3.86 -2.44
C PRO A 99 -15.06 4.03 -3.95
N PRO A 100 -15.99 3.58 -4.82
CA PRO A 100 -15.84 3.68 -6.27
C PRO A 100 -15.57 5.10 -6.78
N SER A 101 -16.08 6.14 -6.08
CA SER A 101 -15.83 7.55 -6.41
C SER A 101 -14.37 7.98 -6.23
N SER A 102 -13.55 7.20 -5.52
CA SER A 102 -12.13 7.45 -5.29
C SER A 102 -11.24 6.54 -6.17
N VAL A 103 -11.83 5.77 -7.08
CA VAL A 103 -11.11 4.87 -7.98
C VAL A 103 -11.14 5.44 -9.40
N MET A 104 -9.97 5.59 -10.00
CA MET A 104 -9.81 5.99 -11.40
C MET A 104 -9.00 4.92 -12.14
N ILE A 105 -9.53 4.48 -13.27
CA ILE A 105 -8.86 3.51 -14.15
C ILE A 105 -8.61 4.21 -15.48
N ILE A 106 -7.35 4.27 -15.89
CA ILE A 106 -7.00 4.80 -17.21
C ILE A 106 -7.23 3.71 -18.24
N ASP A 107 -8.06 4.03 -19.22
CA ASP A 107 -8.42 3.16 -20.33
C ASP A 107 -8.24 3.92 -21.64
N ASN A 108 -6.97 4.07 -22.04
CA ASN A 108 -6.58 4.75 -23.26
C ASN A 108 -5.35 4.06 -23.88
N ARG A 109 -4.86 4.60 -25.00
CA ARG A 109 -3.74 4.01 -25.75
C ARG A 109 -2.36 4.41 -25.22
N ASP A 110 -2.31 5.31 -24.26
CA ASP A 110 -1.05 5.88 -23.76
C ASP A 110 -0.35 4.91 -22.79
N PHE A 111 -1.14 4.08 -22.09
CA PHE A 111 -0.66 3.11 -21.09
C PHE A 111 -1.22 1.70 -21.37
N PRO A 112 -0.83 1.08 -22.50
CA PRO A 112 -1.28 -0.27 -22.83
C PRO A 112 -0.73 -1.29 -21.81
N ASP A 113 -1.57 -2.28 -21.48
CA ASP A 113 -1.13 -3.49 -20.77
C ASP A 113 -0.44 -4.42 -21.76
N ASP A 114 0.85 -4.17 -22.01
CA ASP A 114 1.71 -4.96 -22.89
C ASP A 114 3.12 -5.06 -22.28
N PRO A 115 3.61 -6.27 -21.93
CA PRO A 115 4.95 -6.47 -21.38
C PRO A 115 6.09 -6.01 -22.31
N GLY A 116 5.83 -5.93 -23.62
CA GLY A 116 6.78 -5.47 -24.64
C GLY A 116 6.82 -3.94 -24.81
N VAL A 117 5.90 -3.20 -24.18
CA VAL A 117 5.84 -1.74 -24.25
C VAL A 117 6.36 -1.13 -22.95
N GLN A 118 7.23 -0.13 -23.09
CA GLN A 118 7.67 0.69 -21.96
C GLN A 118 6.87 1.98 -21.94
N TRP A 119 6.21 2.27 -20.82
CA TRP A 119 5.48 3.51 -20.64
C TRP A 119 6.42 4.71 -20.57
N ASP A 120 6.00 5.83 -21.17
CA ASP A 120 6.70 7.10 -21.06
C ASP A 120 6.57 7.65 -19.63
N THR A 121 7.70 7.69 -18.93
CA THR A 121 7.76 8.10 -17.53
C THR A 121 7.34 9.55 -17.35
N GLU A 122 7.63 10.43 -18.31
CA GLU A 122 7.23 11.84 -18.23
C GLU A 122 5.71 11.98 -18.35
N HIS A 123 5.11 11.20 -19.25
CA HIS A 123 3.66 11.17 -19.41
C HIS A 123 2.96 10.59 -18.17
N VAL A 124 3.49 9.49 -17.61
CA VAL A 124 3.03 8.94 -16.32
C VAL A 124 3.08 10.00 -15.22
N ALA A 125 4.21 10.71 -15.10
CA ALA A 125 4.40 11.75 -14.10
C ALA A 125 3.41 12.91 -14.27
N SER A 126 3.13 13.31 -15.52
CA SER A 126 2.16 14.38 -15.82
C SER A 126 0.75 14.01 -15.37
N VAL A 127 0.28 12.81 -15.73
CA VAL A 127 -1.06 12.32 -15.34
C VAL A 127 -1.16 12.17 -13.82
N LEU A 128 -0.11 11.62 -13.20
CA LEU A 128 -0.05 11.46 -11.76
C LEU A 128 -0.12 12.82 -11.03
N LEU A 129 0.65 13.81 -11.47
CA LEU A 129 0.66 15.14 -10.87
C LEU A 129 -0.72 15.80 -10.96
N GLN A 130 -1.36 15.71 -12.12
CA GLN A 130 -2.73 16.22 -12.30
C GLN A 130 -3.70 15.55 -11.31
N HIS A 131 -3.62 14.24 -11.14
CA HIS A 131 -4.48 13.51 -10.21
C HIS A 131 -4.21 13.89 -8.74
N ILE A 132 -2.94 14.10 -8.38
CA ILE A 132 -2.53 14.56 -7.05
C ILE A 132 -3.13 15.93 -6.73
N GLU A 133 -3.00 16.89 -7.67
CA GLU A 133 -3.47 18.26 -7.50
C GLU A 133 -5.00 18.34 -7.38
N VAL A 134 -5.72 17.67 -8.29
CA VAL A 134 -7.20 17.70 -8.33
C VAL A 134 -7.82 17.11 -7.06
N ASN A 135 -7.20 16.07 -6.50
CA ASN A 135 -7.74 15.38 -5.32
C ASN A 135 -7.15 15.87 -3.99
N GLY A 136 -6.19 16.80 -4.02
CA GLY A 136 -5.50 17.30 -2.83
C GLY A 136 -4.77 16.19 -2.07
N ILE A 137 -4.12 15.29 -2.81
CA ILE A 137 -3.37 14.16 -2.27
C ILE A 137 -2.16 14.67 -1.50
N ASN A 138 -1.88 14.09 -0.33
CA ASN A 138 -0.72 14.43 0.51
C ASN A 138 0.25 13.26 0.74
N LEU A 139 -0.15 12.04 0.38
CA LEU A 139 0.70 10.85 0.42
C LEU A 139 0.49 10.03 -0.86
N VAL A 140 1.59 9.62 -1.50
CA VAL A 140 1.55 8.73 -2.68
C VAL A 140 2.23 7.41 -2.32
N VAL A 141 1.58 6.30 -2.63
CA VAL A 141 2.08 4.94 -2.43
C VAL A 141 2.10 4.23 -3.79
N THR A 142 3.22 3.61 -4.13
CA THR A 142 3.37 2.79 -5.34
C THR A 142 4.48 1.75 -5.14
N PHE A 143 4.84 1.05 -6.21
CA PHE A 143 5.89 0.04 -6.26
C PHE A 143 7.29 0.58 -5.88
N ASP A 144 8.20 -0.35 -5.63
CA ASP A 144 9.60 -0.05 -5.39
C ASP A 144 10.40 0.09 -6.70
N ALA A 145 11.71 0.33 -6.56
CA ALA A 145 12.62 0.50 -7.70
C ALA A 145 12.70 -0.72 -8.63
N GLY A 146 12.43 -1.91 -8.10
CA GLY A 146 12.42 -3.16 -8.85
C GLY A 146 11.07 -3.48 -9.49
N GLY A 147 10.03 -2.68 -9.23
CA GLY A 147 8.67 -3.00 -9.68
C GLY A 147 8.14 -4.30 -9.06
N VAL A 148 8.62 -4.66 -7.86
CA VAL A 148 8.40 -5.94 -7.14
C VAL A 148 8.97 -7.16 -7.86
N SER A 149 8.58 -7.41 -9.11
CA SER A 149 8.95 -8.58 -9.91
C SER A 149 9.83 -8.27 -11.14
N GLY A 150 10.19 -7.00 -11.35
CA GLY A 150 10.86 -6.54 -12.56
C GLY A 150 9.91 -6.12 -13.68
N HIS A 151 8.60 -6.04 -13.43
CA HIS A 151 7.62 -5.65 -14.44
C HIS A 151 7.85 -4.19 -14.89
N SER A 152 7.97 -3.96 -16.20
CA SER A 152 8.27 -2.65 -16.81
C SER A 152 7.30 -1.55 -16.37
N ASN A 153 5.99 -1.82 -16.41
CA ASN A 153 4.96 -0.87 -16.00
C ASN A 153 5.09 -0.45 -14.52
N HIS A 154 5.41 -1.38 -13.62
CA HIS A 154 5.61 -1.07 -12.19
C HIS A 154 6.85 -0.18 -12.00
N ILE A 155 7.92 -0.47 -12.73
CA ILE A 155 9.15 0.33 -12.73
C ILE A 155 8.88 1.75 -13.26
N ALA A 156 8.06 1.89 -14.30
CA ALA A 156 7.69 3.20 -14.85
C ALA A 156 6.92 4.05 -13.83
N LEU A 157 5.99 3.46 -13.06
CA LEU A 157 5.29 4.14 -11.97
C LEU A 157 6.26 4.61 -10.88
N TYR A 158 7.17 3.75 -10.45
CA TYR A 158 8.20 4.13 -9.50
C TYR A 158 9.06 5.29 -10.04
N ALA A 159 9.55 5.18 -11.27
CA ALA A 159 10.40 6.19 -11.88
C ALA A 159 9.70 7.55 -11.97
N ALA A 160 8.41 7.58 -12.33
CA ALA A 160 7.61 8.79 -12.39
C ALA A 160 7.43 9.43 -11.01
N VAL A 161 7.08 8.64 -9.99
CA VAL A 161 6.98 9.13 -8.60
C VAL A 161 8.32 9.68 -8.12
N ARG A 162 9.44 9.01 -8.43
CA ARG A 162 10.78 9.48 -8.06
C ARG A 162 11.15 10.78 -8.77
N ALA A 163 10.80 10.94 -10.03
CA ALA A 163 11.03 12.18 -10.77
C ALA A 163 10.29 13.34 -10.10
N LEU A 164 8.98 13.19 -9.85
CA LEU A 164 8.18 14.21 -9.16
C LEU A 164 8.70 14.55 -7.76
N TYR A 165 9.19 13.54 -7.02
CA TYR A 165 9.81 13.74 -5.72
C TYR A 165 11.07 14.60 -5.84
N SER A 166 11.96 14.27 -6.79
CA SER A 166 13.23 14.99 -7.00
C SER A 166 13.03 16.44 -7.43
N GLU A 167 11.93 16.72 -8.14
CA GLU A 167 11.54 18.05 -8.58
C GLU A 167 10.81 18.85 -7.48
N GLY A 168 10.55 18.25 -6.31
CA GLY A 168 9.80 18.88 -5.23
C GLY A 168 8.32 19.10 -5.56
N LYS A 169 7.78 18.36 -6.53
CA LYS A 169 6.38 18.43 -6.97
C LYS A 169 5.45 17.49 -6.19
N LEU A 170 6.01 16.57 -5.40
CA LEU A 170 5.23 15.76 -4.47
C LEU A 170 4.94 16.52 -3.16
N PRO A 171 3.84 16.21 -2.48
CA PRO A 171 3.54 16.75 -1.16
C PRO A 171 4.67 16.46 -0.17
N LYS A 172 4.91 17.36 0.79
CA LYS A 172 6.05 17.29 1.74
C LYS A 172 6.11 16.00 2.59
N GLU A 173 5.04 15.21 2.66
CA GLU A 173 4.96 13.95 3.40
C GLU A 173 4.94 12.71 2.49
N SER A 174 5.50 12.78 1.28
CA SER A 174 5.62 11.62 0.39
C SER A 174 6.67 10.62 0.92
N HIS A 175 6.22 9.56 1.58
CA HIS A 175 7.05 8.41 1.92
C HIS A 175 7.16 7.46 0.72
N VAL A 176 8.32 7.46 0.05
CA VAL A 176 8.67 6.36 -0.86
C VAL A 176 9.12 5.20 0.01
N LEU A 177 8.38 4.08 -0.02
CA LEU A 177 8.78 2.86 0.68
C LEU A 177 10.19 2.46 0.19
N PRO A 178 11.14 2.16 1.09
CA PRO A 178 12.46 1.69 0.67
C PRO A 178 12.32 0.39 -0.13
N PRO A 179 13.22 0.12 -1.09
CA PRO A 179 13.21 -1.14 -1.82
C PRO A 179 13.44 -2.28 -0.82
N GLN A 180 12.43 -3.12 -0.63
CA GLN A 180 12.58 -4.39 0.05
C GLN A 180 12.03 -5.49 -0.85
N PRO A 181 12.84 -6.50 -1.21
CA PRO A 181 12.34 -7.65 -1.94
C PRO A 181 11.49 -8.51 -0.99
N ALA A 182 10.27 -8.83 -1.44
CA ALA A 182 9.34 -9.81 -0.87
C ALA A 182 8.59 -9.41 0.43
N PRO A 183 7.41 -10.01 0.70
CA PRO A 183 6.38 -9.44 1.56
C PRO A 183 6.76 -9.63 3.02
N LEU A 184 7.28 -8.57 3.64
CA LEU A 184 7.40 -8.50 5.08
C LEU A 184 6.23 -7.68 5.58
N VAL A 185 5.27 -8.36 6.21
CA VAL A 185 4.42 -7.74 7.22
C VAL A 185 5.37 -7.06 8.21
N PRO A 186 5.40 -5.71 8.33
CA PRO A 186 6.28 -5.07 9.29
C PRO A 186 6.08 -5.69 10.68
N PRO A 187 7.13 -5.86 11.51
CA PRO A 187 7.01 -6.39 12.87
C PRO A 187 5.85 -5.79 13.70
N PRO A 188 5.52 -4.48 13.60
CA PRO A 188 4.36 -3.93 14.32
C PRO A 188 2.98 -4.37 13.80
N LEU A 189 2.88 -5.04 12.64
CA LEU A 189 1.63 -5.54 12.07
C LEU A 189 1.32 -7.00 12.42
N HIS A 190 2.23 -7.75 13.06
CA HIS A 190 1.94 -9.09 13.60
C HIS A 190 0.79 -9.06 14.64
N PHE A 191 0.60 -7.93 15.31
CA PHE A 191 -0.47 -7.71 16.28
C PHE A 191 -1.80 -7.26 15.67
N LEU A 192 -1.81 -6.84 14.40
CA LEU A 192 -2.98 -6.24 13.74
C LEU A 192 -3.67 -7.17 12.74
N LEU A 193 -3.12 -8.36 12.53
CA LEU A 193 -3.81 -9.47 11.87
C LEU A 193 -3.87 -10.61 12.88
N PRO A 194 -5.03 -10.92 13.49
CA PRO A 194 -5.20 -12.22 14.13
C PRO A 194 -5.31 -13.26 13.00
N VAL A 195 -4.18 -13.56 12.36
CA VAL A 195 -4.09 -14.79 11.57
C VAL A 195 -4.04 -15.89 12.61
N HIS A 196 -5.16 -16.58 12.77
CA HIS A 196 -5.23 -17.77 13.60
C HIS A 196 -4.21 -18.77 13.03
N GLU A 197 -3.11 -19.02 13.75
CA GLU A 197 -1.99 -19.90 13.37
C GLU A 197 -2.38 -21.36 13.05
N ASN A 198 -3.67 -21.72 13.11
CA ASN A 198 -4.16 -23.09 12.97
C ASN A 198 -4.75 -23.44 11.58
N GLN A 199 -4.48 -22.68 10.52
CA GLN A 199 -4.95 -23.03 9.16
C GLN A 199 -3.84 -23.32 8.14
N LEU A 200 -2.57 -23.37 8.57
CA LEU A 200 -1.50 -23.97 7.78
C LEU A 200 -1.30 -25.43 8.20
N ILE A 201 -2.29 -26.27 7.90
CA ILE A 201 -2.05 -27.72 7.83
C ILE A 201 -1.57 -27.98 6.40
N GLU A 202 -0.33 -28.47 6.32
CA GLU A 202 0.33 -28.97 5.12
C GLU A 202 -0.64 -29.78 4.26
N LEU A 203 -0.87 -29.32 3.02
CA LEU A 203 -1.37 -30.19 1.97
C LEU A 203 -0.16 -30.99 1.44
N PRO A 204 -0.12 -32.32 1.61
CA PRO A 204 0.99 -33.12 1.12
C PRO A 204 0.95 -33.15 -0.41
N LEU A 205 2.03 -32.73 -1.04
CA LEU A 205 2.29 -33.03 -2.44
C LEU A 205 2.43 -34.55 -2.55
N LYS A 206 1.44 -35.21 -3.17
CA LYS A 206 1.55 -36.61 -3.58
C LYS A 206 2.55 -36.73 -4.75
N PRO A 207 3.24 -37.87 -4.84
CA PRO A 207 4.42 -38.07 -5.69
C PRO A 207 4.13 -38.01 -7.18
#